data_AF-A0A6I7W8E4-F1
#
_entry.id   AF-A0A6I7W8E4-F1
#
_cell.length_a   1.000
_cell.length_b   1.000
_cell.length_c   1.000
_cell.angle_alpha   90.00
_cell.angle_beta   90.00
_cell.angle_gamma   90.00
#
_symmetry.space_group_name_H-M   'P 1'
#
loop_
_entity.id
_entity.type
_entity.pdbx_description
1 polymer ?
#
loop_
_entity_poly.entity_id
_entity_poly.type
_entity_poly.pdbx_seq_one_letter_code
_entity_poly.pdbx_strand_id
1 'polypeptide(L)'
;MRKRNRVSLSSVKDKLGLPLAKVDFKLSERDQRTLDFLLNAAKQLPKKQGISSISIPGYGLNGNHPLGGYVCGNDPQSSVVDEWMRSHEHDNLYILGGGTFNAS
;
A
#
# COMPACT_ATOMS: atom_id res chain seq x y z
N MET A 1 -7.65 10.66 2.41
CA MET A 1 -6.45 10.06 1.78
C MET A 1 -5.18 10.56 2.48
N ARG A 2 -4.30 9.65 2.92
CA ARG A 2 -3.01 10.05 3.54
C ARG A 2 -2.03 10.47 2.44
N LYS A 3 -1.96 11.77 2.13
CA LYS A 3 -1.10 12.35 1.06
C LYS A 3 0.43 12.13 1.22
N ARG A 4 0.87 11.42 2.27
CA ARG A 4 2.30 11.27 2.63
C ARG A 4 2.96 10.05 1.97
N ASN A 5 2.23 8.95 1.77
CA ASN A 5 2.78 7.76 1.13
C ASN A 5 2.50 7.82 -0.37
N ARG A 6 3.53 7.61 -1.19
CA ARG A 6 3.44 7.78 -2.64
C ARG A 6 4.55 7.03 -3.36
N VAL A 7 4.30 6.79 -4.64
CA VAL A 7 5.31 6.37 -5.61
C VAL A 7 5.56 7.52 -6.57
N SER A 8 6.83 7.78 -6.89
CA SER A 8 7.25 8.85 -7.81
C SER A 8 8.38 8.35 -8.71
N LEU A 9 8.69 9.10 -9.77
CA LEU A 9 9.80 8.78 -10.66
C LEU A 9 11.14 9.18 -9.99
N SER A 10 12.09 8.26 -9.98
CA SER A 10 13.46 8.51 -9.54
C SER A 10 14.27 9.25 -10.62
N SER A 11 15.35 9.93 -10.22
CA SER A 11 16.37 10.39 -11.16
C SER A 11 17.25 9.25 -11.69
N VAL A 12 17.28 8.12 -10.98
CA VAL A 12 17.99 6.91 -11.39
C VAL A 12 17.16 6.16 -12.43
N LYS A 13 17.81 5.76 -13.52
CA LYS A 13 17.19 5.04 -14.64
C LYS A 13 17.68 3.60 -14.74
N ASP A 14 16.86 2.73 -15.29
CA ASP A 14 17.24 1.36 -15.63
C ASP A 14 18.04 1.30 -16.95
N LYS A 15 18.35 0.08 -17.39
CA LYS A 15 19.11 -0.18 -18.63
C LYS A 15 18.39 0.25 -19.90
N LEU A 16 17.07 0.43 -19.84
CA LEU A 16 16.22 0.90 -20.96
C LEU A 16 16.00 2.42 -20.90
N GLY A 17 16.57 3.11 -19.91
CA GLY A 17 16.42 4.55 -19.72
C GLY A 17 15.13 4.96 -19.01
N LEU A 18 14.37 4.01 -18.46
CA LEU A 18 13.14 4.29 -17.71
C LEU A 18 13.48 4.67 -16.26
N PRO A 19 12.84 5.70 -15.69
CA PRO A 19 13.01 6.05 -14.29
C PRO A 19 12.60 4.88 -13.37
N LEU A 20 13.43 4.55 -12.38
CA LEU A 20 13.04 3.60 -11.35
C LEU A 20 11.94 4.18 -10.45
N ALA A 21 11.09 3.32 -9.90
CA ALA A 21 10.10 3.72 -8.92
C ALA A 21 10.79 4.14 -7.60
N LYS A 22 10.53 5.36 -7.14
CA LYS A 22 10.89 5.84 -5.81
C LYS A 22 9.67 5.74 -4.91
N VAL A 23 9.79 4.99 -3.82
CA VAL A 23 8.73 4.80 -2.83
C VAL A 23 9.02 5.63 -1.59
N ASP A 24 8.19 6.65 -1.35
CA ASP A 24 8.16 7.37 -0.07
C ASP A 24 7.08 6.73 0.80
N PHE A 25 7.46 6.02 1.86
CA PHE A 25 6.50 5.34 2.72
C PHE A 25 6.85 5.50 4.19
N LYS A 26 5.84 5.82 5.00
CA LYS A 26 5.92 5.87 6.45
C LYS A 26 4.65 5.31 7.06
N LEU A 27 4.82 4.44 8.06
CA LEU A 27 3.72 3.99 8.91
C LEU A 27 3.20 5.17 9.75
N SER A 28 1.89 5.30 9.85
CA SER A 28 1.27 6.22 10.80
C SER A 28 1.34 5.66 12.21
N GLU A 29 1.09 6.50 13.21
CA GLU A 29 0.97 6.05 14.60
C GLU A 29 -0.15 5.02 14.79
N ARG A 30 -1.25 5.14 14.03
CA ARG A 30 -2.34 4.15 14.06
C ARG A 30 -1.85 2.80 13.56
N ASP A 31 -1.08 2.79 12.47
CA ASP A 31 -0.54 1.56 11.89
C ASP A 31 0.42 0.92 12.89
N GLN A 32 1.30 1.73 13.52
CA GLN A 32 2.21 1.26 14.57
C GLN A 32 1.46 0.64 15.76
N ARG A 33 0.44 1.32 16.31
CA ARG A 33 -0.38 0.78 17.40
C ARG A 33 -1.08 -0.52 17.02
N THR A 34 -1.53 -0.62 15.77
CA THR A 34 -2.18 -1.84 15.26
C THR A 34 -1.19 -2.98 15.18
N LEU A 35 0.04 -2.72 14.70
CA LEU A 35 1.11 -3.71 14.68
C LEU A 35 1.47 -4.17 16.09
N ASP A 36 1.63 -3.26 17.04
CA ASP A 36 1.95 -3.58 18.44
C ASP A 36 0.87 -4.46 19.07
N PHE A 37 -0.40 -4.14 18.80
CA PHE A 37 -1.54 -4.94 19.24
C PHE A 37 -1.50 -6.36 18.65
N LEU A 38 -1.33 -6.49 17.34
CA LEU A 38 -1.26 -7.79 16.66
C LEU A 38 -0.08 -8.63 17.14
N LEU A 39 1.08 -8.00 17.35
CA LEU A 39 2.27 -8.63 17.93
C LEU A 39 2.01 -9.18 19.33
N ASN A 40 1.37 -8.38 20.18
CA ASN A 40 1.03 -8.80 21.53
C ASN A 40 0.02 -9.95 21.53
N ALA A 41 -0.96 -9.92 20.62
CA ALA A 41 -1.89 -11.04 20.44
C ALA A 41 -1.19 -12.32 19.97
N ALA A 42 -0.29 -12.21 18.99
CA ALA A 42 0.48 -13.33 18.46
C ALA A 42 1.34 -13.99 19.56
N LYS A 43 1.93 -13.21 20.46
CA LYS A 43 2.71 -13.73 21.61
C LYS A 43 1.87 -14.53 22.61
N GLN A 44 0.54 -14.39 22.63
CA GLN A 44 -0.33 -15.19 23.50
C GLN A 44 -0.69 -16.55 22.92
N LEU A 45 -0.54 -16.74 21.61
CA LEU A 45 -0.95 -17.96 20.93
C LEU A 45 -0.23 -19.24 21.41
N PRO A 46 1.08 -19.25 21.75
CA PRO A 46 1.74 -20.45 22.26
C PRO A 46 1.18 -20.95 23.61
N LYS A 47 0.41 -20.12 24.32
CA LYS A 47 -0.28 -20.53 25.55
C LYS A 47 -1.51 -21.40 25.28
N LYS A 48 -1.94 -21.54 24.02
CA LYS A 48 -3.07 -22.38 23.62
C LYS A 48 -2.58 -23.81 23.35
N GLN A 49 -3.38 -24.80 23.74
CA GLN A 49 -3.08 -26.20 23.47
C GLN A 49 -2.94 -26.45 21.96
N GLY A 50 -1.93 -27.23 21.58
CA GLY A 50 -1.66 -27.61 20.19
C GLY A 50 -0.69 -26.70 19.42
N ILE A 51 -0.23 -25.59 19.99
CA ILE A 51 0.77 -24.70 19.36
C ILE A 51 2.12 -24.91 20.04
N SER A 52 3.10 -25.46 19.30
CA SER A 52 4.44 -25.77 19.83
C SER A 52 5.41 -24.58 19.78
N SER A 53 5.31 -23.71 18.77
CA SER A 53 6.10 -22.48 18.66
C SER A 53 5.49 -21.52 17.64
N ILE A 54 5.90 -20.24 17.71
CA ILE A 54 5.56 -19.23 16.72
C ILE A 54 6.80 -18.44 16.38
N SER A 55 7.06 -18.27 15.09
CA SER A 55 8.06 -17.34 14.59
C SER A 55 7.38 -16.02 14.24
N ILE A 56 7.93 -14.93 14.77
CA ILE A 56 7.53 -13.56 14.43
C ILE A 56 8.73 -12.93 13.72
N PRO A 57 8.85 -13.09 12.38
CA PRO A 57 9.92 -12.41 11.65
C PRO A 57 9.77 -10.90 11.80
N GLY A 58 10.90 -10.17 11.71
CA GLY A 58 10.89 -8.72 11.71
C GLY A 58 9.95 -8.18 10.63
N TYR A 59 9.13 -7.19 10.98
CA TYR A 59 8.21 -6.54 10.04
C TYR A 59 8.99 -5.50 9.24
N GLY A 60 9.09 -5.72 7.93
CA GLY A 60 9.64 -4.75 6.98
C GLY A 60 8.54 -4.25 6.04
N LEU A 61 8.88 -3.30 5.16
CA LEU A 61 8.06 -2.97 3.99
C LEU A 61 8.19 -4.09 2.95
N ASN A 62 7.72 -5.29 3.28
CA ASN A 62 7.77 -6.49 2.44
C ASN A 62 6.38 -6.89 1.94
N GLY A 63 5.49 -5.91 1.78
CA GLY A 63 4.14 -6.15 1.28
C GLY A 63 4.15 -6.44 -0.22
N ASN A 64 3.77 -7.66 -0.61
CA ASN A 64 3.46 -8.02 -2.00
C ASN A 64 2.11 -7.42 -2.49
N HIS A 65 1.58 -6.43 -1.76
CA HIS A 65 0.29 -5.77 -2.02
C HIS A 65 0.47 -4.24 -2.08
N PRO A 66 1.25 -3.70 -3.04
CA PRO A 66 1.28 -2.26 -3.28
C PRO A 66 -0.08 -1.82 -3.84
N LEU A 67 -0.82 -1.03 -3.07
CA LEU A 67 -2.17 -0.57 -3.40
C LEU A 67 -2.27 0.95 -3.36
N GLY A 68 -3.29 1.50 -4.03
CA GLY A 68 -3.66 2.92 -3.90
C GLY A 68 -2.80 3.93 -4.67
N GLY A 69 -2.06 3.49 -5.69
CA GLY A 69 -1.25 4.38 -6.55
C GLY A 69 -2.06 5.23 -7.55
N TYR A 70 -3.29 4.84 -7.87
CA TYR A 70 -4.21 5.54 -8.76
C TYR A 70 -5.65 5.31 -8.27
N VAL A 71 -5.92 5.84 -7.08
CA VAL A 71 -7.15 5.52 -6.32
C VAL A 71 -8.42 5.85 -7.10
N CYS A 72 -9.41 4.97 -6.94
CA CYS A 72 -10.75 5.14 -7.47
C CYS A 72 -11.58 6.10 -6.59
N GLY A 73 -12.34 7.02 -7.19
CA GLY A 73 -13.25 7.91 -6.47
C GLY A 73 -14.08 8.80 -7.41
N ASN A 74 -15.02 9.54 -6.83
CA ASN A 74 -15.93 10.40 -7.60
C ASN A 74 -15.45 11.87 -7.69
N ASP A 75 -14.37 12.23 -6.98
CA ASP A 75 -13.83 13.58 -6.95
C ASP A 75 -12.47 13.64 -7.66
N PRO A 76 -12.37 14.26 -8.84
CA PRO A 76 -11.12 14.32 -9.61
C PRO A 76 -9.99 15.06 -8.88
N GLN A 77 -10.25 15.83 -7.82
CA GLN A 77 -9.19 16.45 -7.00
C GLN A 77 -8.55 15.48 -6.00
N SER A 78 -9.18 14.33 -5.75
CA SER A 78 -8.73 13.35 -4.76
C SER A 78 -8.67 11.91 -5.26
N SER A 79 -9.10 11.64 -6.50
CA SER A 79 -8.96 10.36 -7.20
C SER A 79 -8.38 10.50 -8.60
N VAL A 80 -7.93 9.37 -9.17
CA VAL A 80 -7.36 9.30 -10.52
C VAL A 80 -8.35 8.70 -11.52
N VAL A 81 -9.13 7.72 -11.07
CA VAL A 81 -10.16 7.05 -11.88
C VAL A 81 -11.52 7.09 -11.19
N ASP A 82 -12.58 7.07 -11.98
CA ASP A 82 -13.96 6.95 -11.50
C ASP A 82 -14.34 5.49 -11.12
N GLU A 83 -15.59 5.28 -10.71
CA GLU A 83 -16.14 3.96 -10.36
C GLU A 83 -16.10 2.93 -11.50
N TRP A 84 -15.93 3.39 -12.75
CA TRP A 84 -15.78 2.56 -13.95
C TRP A 84 -14.31 2.35 -14.34
N MET A 85 -13.37 2.76 -13.47
CA MET A 85 -11.93 2.71 -13.68
C MET A 85 -11.46 3.58 -14.85
N ARG A 86 -12.27 4.57 -15.25
CA ARG A 86 -11.95 5.53 -16.30
C ARG A 86 -11.20 6.71 -15.70
N SER A 87 -10.14 7.17 -16.36
CA SER A 87 -9.41 8.36 -15.93
C SER A 87 -10.32 9.59 -15.93
N HIS A 88 -10.21 10.42 -14.89
CA HIS A 88 -10.90 11.71 -14.87
C HIS A 88 -10.37 12.72 -15.90
N GLU A 89 -9.14 12.52 -16.40
CA GLU A 89 -8.48 13.46 -17.33
C GLU A 89 -8.68 13.06 -18.81
N HIS A 90 -9.01 11.80 -19.09
CA HIS A 90 -9.07 11.27 -20.44
C HIS A 90 -10.24 10.31 -20.66
N ASP A 91 -11.11 10.68 -21.59
CA ASP A 91 -12.34 9.98 -21.90
C ASP A 91 -12.14 8.54 -22.46
N ASN A 92 -10.96 8.20 -22.95
CA ASN A 92 -10.65 6.92 -23.57
C ASN A 92 -9.56 6.12 -22.84
N LEU A 93 -9.23 6.51 -21.60
CA LEU A 93 -8.21 5.85 -20.79
C LEU A 93 -8.85 5.15 -19.59
N TYR A 94 -8.58 3.84 -19.46
CA TYR A 94 -9.02 3.02 -18.34
C TYR A 94 -7.81 2.37 -17.66
N ILE A 95 -7.78 2.37 -16.33
CA ILE A 95 -6.65 1.87 -15.54
C ILE A 95 -7.18 0.92 -14.47
N LEU A 96 -6.82 -0.36 -14.58
CA LEU A 96 -7.26 -1.42 -13.66
C LEU A 96 -6.05 -2.08 -12.99
N GLY A 97 -6.13 -2.28 -11.67
CA GLY A 97 -5.14 -3.01 -10.90
C GLY A 97 -5.12 -2.59 -9.43
N GLY A 98 -4.08 -3.02 -8.70
CA GLY A 98 -3.92 -2.73 -7.26
C GLY A 98 -3.97 -1.24 -6.91
N GLY A 99 -3.64 -0.37 -7.86
CA GLY A 99 -3.66 1.08 -7.63
C GLY A 99 -5.05 1.67 -7.42
N THR A 100 -6.13 1.01 -7.86
CA THR A 100 -7.50 1.53 -7.73
C THR A 100 -8.06 1.36 -6.31
N PHE A 101 -7.49 0.46 -5.52
CA PHE A 101 -7.98 0.17 -4.17
C PHE A 101 -7.75 1.36 -3.24
N ASN A 102 -8.83 1.77 -2.59
CA ASN A 102 -8.81 2.75 -1.51
C ASN A 102 -8.29 2.10 -0.21
N ALA A 103 -6.97 1.91 -0.12
CA ALA A 103 -6.34 1.51 1.13
C ALA A 103 -6.30 2.69 2.10
N SER A 104 -6.99 2.57 3.24
CA SER A 104 -7.11 3.59 4.30
C SER A 104 -6.02 3.45 5.36
#